data_AF-A0A7R8Z848-F1
#
_entry.id   AF-A0A7R8Z848-F1
#
_cell.length_a   1.000
_cell.length_b   1.000
_cell.length_c   1.000
_cell.angle_alpha   90.00
_cell.angle_beta   90.00
_cell.angle_gamma   90.00
#
_symmetry.space_group_name_H-M   'P 1'
#
loop_
_entity.id
_entity.type
_entity.pdbx_description
1 polymer ?
#
loop_
_entity_poly.entity_id
_entity_poly.type
_entity_poly.pdbx_seq_one_letter_code
_entity_poly.pdbx_strand_id
1 'polypeptide(L)'
;MDAFSVLVAICLIHFALFFIDNLFKTCLHLPYFYFLQNTGLKVEAFRLVWFTTTFNRFIQKWGTWRPRLLQCWFTVGSWFSLGLIPLAVYLVIKATFDIWHRNIDAGGKKSSVVLEPMIPGVNLPLGDIGYYSLTLITCSVIHELGHAIAAVREDVHISGMGLMLVVICPVAYVQLNSEQLEALPPRRQLRVLCAGVWHNIMLSVLAALMLLVLPLVLYPFYDVGNGVFVQHIEKNSRVQGPTGLRPDDRVVNINQCEVSDTEDWYYCILAAVRENSPGYCVTTELVRENDESVPGQAFTVTDSFIKSRE
;
A
#
# COMPACT_ATOMS: atom_id res chain seq x y z
N MET A 1 -6.58 -18.04 -4.92
CA MET A 1 -5.95 -18.39 -6.20
C MET A 1 -4.46 -18.26 -6.01
N ASP A 2 -3.69 -19.25 -6.43
CA ASP A 2 -2.24 -19.22 -6.24
C ASP A 2 -1.61 -18.22 -7.23
N ALA A 3 -0.55 -17.56 -6.80
CA ALA A 3 0.20 -16.57 -7.59
C ALA A 3 0.57 -17.08 -8.99
N PHE A 4 1.00 -18.35 -9.03
CA PHE A 4 1.36 -19.04 -10.27
C PHE A 4 0.17 -19.14 -11.23
N SER A 5 -1.02 -19.48 -10.73
CA SER A 5 -2.22 -19.58 -11.56
C SER A 5 -2.62 -18.22 -12.15
N VAL A 6 -2.46 -17.14 -11.40
CA VAL A 6 -2.72 -15.77 -11.90
C VAL A 6 -1.72 -15.39 -13.00
N LEU A 7 -0.44 -15.67 -12.80
CA LEU A 7 0.59 -15.35 -13.79
C LEU A 7 0.42 -16.15 -15.08
N VAL A 8 0.08 -17.45 -14.98
CA VAL A 8 -0.26 -18.29 -16.13
C VAL A 8 -1.48 -17.74 -16.87
N ALA A 9 -2.54 -17.35 -16.16
CA ALA A 9 -3.72 -16.76 -16.78
C ALA A 9 -3.39 -15.46 -17.55
N ILE A 10 -2.54 -14.60 -16.98
CA ILE A 10 -2.11 -13.35 -17.64
C ILE A 10 -1.27 -13.65 -18.88
N CYS A 11 -0.35 -14.61 -18.82
CA CYS A 11 0.41 -15.06 -19.98
C CYS A 11 -0.50 -15.62 -21.09
N LEU A 12 -1.53 -16.40 -20.73
CA LEU A 12 -2.51 -16.91 -21.69
C LEU A 12 -3.32 -15.79 -22.33
N ILE A 13 -3.70 -14.76 -21.55
CA ILE A 13 -4.37 -13.56 -22.08
C ILE A 13 -3.47 -12.84 -23.09
N HIS A 14 -2.21 -12.59 -22.75
CA HIS A 14 -1.25 -11.95 -23.68
C HIS A 14 -1.06 -12.77 -24.95
N PHE A 15 -0.95 -14.10 -24.82
CA PHE A 15 -0.84 -14.99 -25.97
C PHE A 15 -2.10 -14.95 -26.84
N ALA A 16 -3.29 -14.99 -26.23
CA ALA A 16 -4.56 -14.89 -26.95
C ALA A 16 -4.68 -13.54 -27.68
N LEU A 17 -4.32 -12.43 -27.03
CA LEU A 17 -4.31 -11.10 -27.65
C LEU A 17 -3.35 -11.04 -28.84
N PHE A 18 -2.12 -11.57 -28.69
CA PHE A 18 -1.14 -11.63 -29.77
C PHE A 18 -1.59 -12.54 -30.92
N PHE A 19 -2.21 -13.67 -30.62
CA PHE A 19 -2.75 -14.57 -31.63
C PHE A 19 -3.90 -13.90 -32.41
N ILE A 20 -4.83 -13.25 -31.72
CA ILE A 20 -5.96 -12.53 -32.33
C ILE A 20 -5.46 -11.35 -33.18
N ASP A 21 -4.50 -10.58 -32.69
CA ASP A 21 -3.89 -9.46 -33.43
C ASP A 21 -3.24 -9.96 -34.74
N ASN A 22 -2.44 -11.03 -34.67
CA ASN A 22 -1.85 -11.64 -35.87
C ASN A 22 -2.92 -12.18 -36.82
N LEU A 23 -3.95 -12.87 -36.30
CA LEU A 23 -5.04 -13.39 -37.12
C LEU A 23 -5.76 -12.27 -37.88
N PHE A 24 -6.12 -11.18 -37.21
CA PHE A 24 -6.79 -10.05 -37.87
C PHE A 24 -5.89 -9.30 -38.85
N LYS A 25 -4.58 -9.22 -38.57
CA LYS A 25 -3.60 -8.65 -39.51
C LYS A 25 -3.44 -9.50 -40.76
N THR A 26 -3.32 -10.83 -40.62
CA THR A 26 -3.18 -11.77 -41.74
C THR A 26 -4.46 -11.88 -42.56
N CYS A 27 -5.64 -11.87 -41.92
CA CYS A 27 -6.93 -11.88 -42.59
C CYS A 27 -7.35 -10.53 -43.20
N LEU A 28 -6.45 -9.53 -43.19
CA LEU A 28 -6.64 -8.20 -43.77
C LEU A 28 -7.92 -7.48 -43.28
N HIS A 29 -8.24 -7.61 -41.98
CA HIS A 29 -9.46 -7.04 -41.42
C HIS A 29 -9.34 -5.50 -41.31
N LEU A 30 -9.71 -4.79 -42.38
CA LEU A 30 -9.59 -3.33 -42.51
C LEU A 30 -10.11 -2.53 -41.31
N PRO A 31 -11.29 -2.82 -40.72
CA PRO A 31 -11.77 -2.09 -39.54
C PRO A 31 -10.81 -2.20 -38.34
N TYR A 32 -10.11 -3.33 -38.21
CA TYR A 32 -9.15 -3.54 -37.12
C TYR A 32 -7.86 -2.73 -37.34
N PHE A 33 -7.38 -2.68 -38.59
CA PHE A 33 -6.24 -1.82 -38.95
C PHE A 33 -6.54 -0.34 -38.69
N TYR A 34 -7.71 0.14 -39.11
CA TYR A 34 -8.15 1.50 -38.81
C TYR A 34 -8.28 1.76 -37.31
N PHE A 35 -8.79 0.78 -36.55
CA PHE A 35 -8.87 0.88 -35.09
C PHE A 35 -7.48 1.00 -34.43
N LEU A 36 -6.51 0.15 -34.79
CA LEU A 36 -5.16 0.22 -34.25
C LEU A 36 -4.46 1.54 -34.62
N GLN A 37 -4.65 2.01 -35.85
CA GLN A 37 -4.06 3.27 -36.32
C GLN A 37 -4.68 4.49 -35.62
N ASN A 38 -6.00 4.50 -35.39
CA ASN A 38 -6.69 5.60 -34.73
C ASN A 38 -6.45 5.64 -33.22
N THR A 39 -6.33 4.47 -32.57
CA THR A 39 -6.07 4.40 -31.13
C THR A 39 -4.58 4.51 -30.79
N GLY A 40 -3.69 4.23 -31.75
CA GLY A 40 -2.24 4.17 -31.51
C GLY A 40 -1.82 2.93 -30.74
N LEU A 41 -2.68 1.91 -30.67
CA LEU A 41 -2.40 0.64 -29.99
C LEU A 41 -1.54 -0.26 -30.88
N LYS A 42 -0.53 -0.90 -30.30
CA LYS A 42 0.28 -1.95 -30.92
C LYS A 42 0.35 -3.13 -29.97
N VAL A 43 -0.09 -4.29 -30.44
CA VAL A 43 0.02 -5.55 -29.73
C VAL A 43 1.29 -6.25 -30.21
N GLU A 44 2.17 -6.57 -29.27
CA GLU A 44 3.40 -7.32 -29.49
C GLU A 44 3.44 -8.49 -28.50
N ALA A 45 4.32 -9.47 -28.72
CA ALA A 45 4.39 -10.64 -27.85
C ALA A 45 4.71 -10.21 -26.40
N PHE A 46 3.81 -10.54 -25.46
CA PHE A 46 3.87 -10.17 -24.03
C PHE A 46 3.93 -8.66 -23.74
N ARG A 47 3.62 -7.81 -24.73
CA ARG A 47 3.73 -6.36 -24.63
C ARG A 47 2.58 -5.68 -25.34
N LEU A 48 1.82 -4.88 -24.59
CA LEU A 48 0.81 -3.99 -25.15
C LEU A 48 1.35 -2.57 -25.10
N VAL A 49 1.48 -1.93 -26.26
CA VAL A 49 1.97 -0.56 -26.38
C VAL A 49 0.82 0.34 -26.82
N TRP A 50 0.66 1.46 -26.15
CA TRP A 50 -0.23 2.52 -26.54
C TRP A 50 0.58 3.79 -26.73
N PHE A 51 0.43 4.45 -27.88
CA PHE A 51 1.14 5.70 -28.20
C PHE A 51 0.14 6.81 -28.52
N THR A 52 0.41 8.01 -28.01
CA THR A 52 -0.43 9.19 -28.25
C THR A 52 0.40 10.47 -28.34
N THR A 53 -0.05 11.38 -29.20
CA THR A 53 0.52 12.74 -29.35
C THR A 53 -0.40 13.82 -28.77
N THR A 54 -1.57 13.43 -28.24
CA THR A 54 -2.62 14.36 -27.79
C THR A 54 -2.12 15.30 -26.68
N PHE A 55 -1.25 14.80 -25.81
CA PHE A 55 -0.72 15.55 -24.68
C PHE A 55 0.42 16.52 -25.04
N ASN A 56 0.99 16.42 -26.24
CA ASN A 56 2.17 17.20 -26.64
C ASN A 56 1.93 18.71 -26.50
N ARG A 57 0.72 19.20 -26.85
CA ARG A 57 0.37 20.63 -26.71
C ARG A 57 0.36 21.08 -25.25
N PHE A 58 -0.16 20.27 -24.34
CA PHE A 58 -0.17 20.58 -22.92
C PHE A 58 1.26 20.60 -22.37
N ILE A 59 2.08 19.63 -22.73
CA ILE A 59 3.48 19.55 -22.31
C ILE A 59 4.28 20.74 -22.85
N GLN A 60 4.08 21.13 -24.11
CA GLN A 60 4.71 22.31 -24.69
C GLN A 60 4.32 23.59 -23.93
N LYS A 61 3.04 23.74 -23.58
CA LYS A 61 2.55 24.86 -22.77
C LYS A 61 3.18 24.86 -21.37
N TRP A 62 3.30 23.69 -20.73
CA TRP A 62 3.91 23.56 -19.41
C TRP A 62 5.43 23.78 -19.44
N GLY A 63 6.15 23.27 -20.44
CA GLY A 63 7.60 23.45 -20.58
C GLY A 63 8.02 24.88 -20.92
N THR A 64 7.11 25.68 -21.47
CA THR A 64 7.32 27.12 -21.72
C THR A 64 6.76 28.02 -20.61
N TRP A 65 6.10 27.44 -19.60
CA TRP A 65 5.53 28.19 -18.50
C TRP A 65 6.61 28.71 -17.55
N ARG A 66 6.75 30.04 -17.44
CA ARG A 66 7.71 30.70 -16.52
C ARG A 66 9.12 30.09 -16.62
N PRO A 67 9.85 30.31 -17.73
CA PRO A 67 11.08 29.59 -18.07
C PRO A 67 12.20 29.68 -17.03
N ARG A 68 12.27 30.80 -16.27
CA ARG A 68 13.25 30.98 -15.19
C ARG A 68 12.99 30.07 -14.00
N LEU A 69 11.71 29.87 -13.64
CA LEU A 69 11.34 29.00 -12.53
C LEU A 69 11.59 27.54 -12.88
N LEU A 70 11.17 27.11 -14.06
CA LEU A 70 11.46 25.76 -14.55
C LEU A 70 12.95 25.50 -14.65
N GLN A 71 13.72 26.44 -15.17
CA GLN A 71 15.17 26.30 -15.23
C GLN A 71 15.79 26.14 -13.85
N CYS A 72 15.39 26.96 -12.87
CA CYS A 72 15.83 26.82 -11.48
C CYS A 72 15.42 25.45 -10.90
N TRP A 73 14.17 25.06 -11.08
CA TRP A 73 13.60 23.78 -10.63
C TRP A 73 14.40 22.58 -11.14
N PHE A 74 14.66 22.51 -12.45
CA PHE A 74 15.44 21.42 -13.04
C PHE A 74 16.93 21.49 -12.69
N THR A 75 17.49 22.69 -12.48
CA THR A 75 18.87 22.83 -12.00
C THR A 75 19.02 22.30 -10.57
N VAL A 76 18.12 22.68 -9.65
CA VAL A 76 18.11 22.12 -8.29
C VAL A 76 17.92 20.61 -8.31
N GLY A 77 16.95 20.14 -9.11
CA GLY A 77 16.70 18.71 -9.28
C GLY A 77 17.91 17.95 -9.82
N SER A 78 18.66 18.52 -10.77
CA SER A 78 19.87 17.88 -11.30
C SER A 78 20.97 17.71 -10.25
N TRP A 79 21.19 18.71 -9.39
CA TRP A 79 22.17 18.61 -8.29
C TRP A 79 21.73 17.61 -7.22
N PHE A 80 20.45 17.60 -6.87
CA PHE A 80 19.91 16.66 -5.89
C PHE A 80 19.98 15.21 -6.39
N SER A 81 19.53 14.96 -7.62
CA SER A 81 19.61 13.64 -8.26
C SER A 81 21.06 13.17 -8.39
N LEU A 82 22.00 14.05 -8.74
CA LEU A 82 23.42 13.72 -8.80
C LEU A 82 23.98 13.34 -7.42
N GLY A 83 23.60 14.06 -6.36
CA GLY A 83 23.98 13.75 -4.98
C GLY A 83 23.41 12.43 -4.46
N LEU A 84 22.30 11.95 -5.01
CA LEU A 84 21.72 10.65 -4.67
C LEU A 84 22.40 9.46 -5.35
N ILE A 85 23.16 9.67 -6.44
CA ILE A 85 23.83 8.57 -7.15
C ILE A 85 24.78 7.80 -6.24
N PRO A 86 25.71 8.42 -5.47
CA PRO A 86 26.57 7.69 -4.54
C PRO A 86 25.78 6.87 -3.51
N LEU A 87 24.69 7.43 -3.00
CA LEU A 87 23.80 6.72 -2.06
C LEU A 87 23.15 5.51 -2.74
N ALA A 88 22.60 5.68 -3.95
CA ALA A 88 22.00 4.61 -4.71
C ALA A 88 23.00 3.49 -5.02
N VAL A 89 24.22 3.85 -5.46
CA VAL A 89 25.31 2.89 -5.71
C VAL A 89 25.68 2.15 -4.43
N TYR A 90 25.84 2.85 -3.31
CA TYR A 90 26.10 2.23 -2.01
C TYR A 90 25.01 1.24 -1.60
N LEU A 91 23.72 1.62 -1.74
CA LEU A 91 22.59 0.77 -1.41
C LEU A 91 22.54 -0.49 -2.29
N VAL A 92 22.83 -0.37 -3.59
CA VAL A 92 22.88 -1.51 -4.51
C VAL A 92 24.05 -2.45 -4.18
N ILE A 93 25.23 -1.91 -3.89
CA ILE A 93 26.38 -2.72 -3.46
C ILE A 93 26.04 -3.45 -2.16
N LYS A 94 25.49 -2.76 -1.16
CA LYS A 94 25.09 -3.34 0.12
C LYS A 94 24.03 -4.42 -0.07
N ALA A 95 22.99 -4.16 -0.88
CA ALA A 95 21.96 -5.15 -1.17
C ALA A 95 22.52 -6.41 -1.83
N THR A 96 23.44 -6.24 -2.78
CA THR A 96 24.11 -7.35 -3.48
C THR A 96 24.98 -8.17 -2.51
N PHE A 97 25.73 -7.49 -1.64
CA PHE A 97 26.57 -8.12 -0.62
C PHE A 97 25.73 -8.88 0.42
N ASP A 98 24.62 -8.31 0.89
CA ASP A 98 23.68 -8.96 1.79
C ASP A 98 23.07 -10.22 1.16
N ILE A 99 22.63 -10.15 -0.11
CA ILE A 99 22.12 -11.32 -0.84
C ILE A 99 23.19 -12.41 -0.93
N TRP A 100 24.43 -12.03 -1.24
CA TRP A 100 25.53 -12.99 -1.34
C TRP A 100 25.82 -13.68 0.01
N HIS A 101 25.86 -12.94 1.12
CA HIS A 101 26.09 -13.50 2.46
C HIS A 101 24.92 -14.34 2.98
N ARG A 102 23.67 -13.96 2.68
CA ARG A 102 22.48 -14.74 3.06
C ARG A 102 22.45 -16.13 2.43
N ASN A 103 23.02 -16.30 1.23
CA ASN A 103 23.16 -17.61 0.60
C ASN A 103 24.22 -18.49 1.26
N ILE A 104 25.11 -17.92 2.09
CA ILE A 104 26.16 -18.63 2.82
C ILE A 104 25.68 -18.99 4.25
N ASP A 105 24.97 -18.08 4.92
CA ASP A 105 24.48 -18.28 6.29
C ASP A 105 23.01 -18.76 6.30
N ALA A 106 22.79 -20.06 6.15
CA ALA A 106 21.48 -20.71 6.13
C ALA A 106 20.66 -20.67 7.45
N GLY A 107 20.89 -19.73 8.37
CA GLY A 107 20.36 -19.83 9.74
C GLY A 107 19.97 -18.54 10.48
N GLY A 108 20.05 -17.35 9.88
CA GLY A 108 19.85 -16.10 10.63
C GLY A 108 18.83 -15.15 10.03
N LYS A 109 17.62 -15.04 10.62
CA LYS A 109 16.70 -13.91 10.37
C LYS A 109 17.37 -12.61 10.80
N LYS A 110 17.94 -11.87 9.85
CA LYS A 110 18.33 -10.47 10.04
C LYS A 110 17.51 -9.59 9.11
N SER A 111 16.65 -8.78 9.70
CA SER A 111 15.89 -7.69 9.09
C SER A 111 16.85 -6.56 8.70
N SER A 112 17.63 -6.76 7.64
CA SER A 112 18.31 -5.67 6.96
C SER A 112 17.36 -5.10 5.90
N VAL A 113 17.28 -3.76 5.79
CA VAL A 113 16.58 -3.08 4.70
C VAL A 113 17.25 -3.53 3.40
N VAL A 114 16.59 -4.44 2.69
CA VAL A 114 17.00 -4.93 1.38
C VAL A 114 15.98 -4.36 0.40
N LEU A 115 16.49 -3.74 -0.66
CA LEU A 115 15.70 -3.37 -1.82
C LEU A 115 15.26 -4.67 -2.50
N GLU A 116 14.09 -5.17 -2.14
CA GLU A 116 13.51 -6.37 -2.75
C GLU A 116 12.57 -5.95 -3.87
N PRO A 117 12.75 -6.45 -5.10
CA PRO A 117 11.81 -6.18 -6.18
C PRO A 117 10.43 -6.75 -5.81
N MET A 118 9.38 -5.94 -5.87
CA MET A 118 8.03 -6.41 -5.57
C MET A 118 7.51 -7.24 -6.74
N ILE A 119 7.33 -8.55 -6.49
CA ILE A 119 6.82 -9.53 -7.43
C ILE A 119 5.43 -9.98 -6.94
N PRO A 120 4.35 -9.67 -7.69
CA PRO A 120 3.00 -10.12 -7.39
C PRO A 120 2.92 -11.61 -7.09
N GLY A 121 2.39 -11.93 -5.91
CA GLY A 121 2.15 -13.29 -5.44
C GLY A 121 3.37 -14.03 -4.88
N VAL A 122 4.56 -13.42 -4.90
CA VAL A 122 5.73 -13.92 -4.15
C VAL A 122 5.91 -13.14 -2.86
N ASN A 123 6.10 -11.82 -2.97
CA ASN A 123 6.29 -10.92 -1.82
C ASN A 123 5.23 -9.81 -1.74
N LEU A 124 4.28 -9.78 -2.69
CA LEU A 124 3.13 -8.88 -2.69
C LEU A 124 1.83 -9.70 -2.73
N PRO A 125 0.90 -9.54 -1.76
CA PRO A 125 -0.40 -10.20 -1.80
C PRO A 125 -1.19 -9.87 -3.08
N LEU A 126 -1.91 -10.85 -3.62
CA LEU A 126 -2.67 -10.67 -4.86
C LEU A 126 -3.77 -9.59 -4.75
N GLY A 127 -4.32 -9.37 -3.55
CA GLY A 127 -5.30 -8.31 -3.29
C GLY A 127 -4.74 -6.90 -3.48
N ASP A 128 -3.43 -6.73 -3.37
CA ASP A 128 -2.76 -5.43 -3.40
C ASP A 128 -2.22 -5.06 -4.79
N ILE A 129 -2.35 -5.97 -5.78
CA ILE A 129 -1.88 -5.74 -7.15
C ILE A 129 -2.50 -4.47 -7.74
N GLY A 130 -3.79 -4.23 -7.51
CA GLY A 130 -4.47 -3.05 -8.04
C GLY A 130 -3.84 -1.74 -7.56
N TYR A 131 -3.57 -1.64 -6.26
CA TYR A 131 -2.91 -0.47 -5.67
C TYR A 131 -1.47 -0.33 -6.17
N TYR A 132 -0.76 -1.45 -6.29
CA TYR A 132 0.62 -1.46 -6.80
C TYR A 132 0.68 -1.02 -8.27
N SER A 133 -0.16 -1.58 -9.15
CA SER A 133 -0.24 -1.20 -10.56
C SER A 133 -0.63 0.27 -10.74
N LEU A 134 -1.59 0.77 -9.97
CA LEU A 134 -1.97 2.19 -10.01
C LEU A 134 -0.81 3.10 -9.57
N THR A 135 -0.08 2.69 -8.53
CA THR A 135 1.10 3.41 -8.05
C THR A 135 2.19 3.44 -9.13
N LEU A 136 2.48 2.31 -9.77
CA LEU A 136 3.46 2.23 -10.86
C LEU A 136 3.08 3.11 -12.04
N ILE A 137 1.82 3.09 -12.48
CA ILE A 137 1.34 3.98 -13.56
C ILE A 137 1.56 5.44 -13.16
N THR A 138 1.16 5.83 -11.96
CA THR A 138 1.24 7.22 -11.49
C THR A 138 2.69 7.68 -11.42
N CYS A 139 3.56 6.90 -10.79
CA CYS A 139 4.99 7.19 -10.71
C CYS A 139 5.63 7.25 -12.10
N SER A 140 5.32 6.31 -12.99
CA SER A 140 5.91 6.27 -14.32
C SER A 140 5.43 7.44 -15.18
N VAL A 141 4.14 7.78 -15.17
CA VAL A 141 3.62 8.94 -15.91
C VAL A 141 4.26 10.24 -15.43
N ILE A 142 4.38 10.44 -14.12
CA ILE A 142 4.99 11.65 -13.55
C ILE A 142 6.49 11.71 -13.85
N HIS A 143 7.19 10.58 -13.84
CA HIS A 143 8.59 10.46 -14.23
C HIS A 143 8.82 10.93 -15.67
N GLU A 144 8.08 10.34 -16.61
CA GLU A 144 8.20 10.65 -18.04
C GLU A 144 7.75 12.08 -18.36
N LEU A 145 6.73 12.57 -17.66
CA LEU A 145 6.31 13.97 -17.76
C LEU A 145 7.43 14.92 -17.33
N GLY A 146 8.20 14.57 -16.30
CA GLY A 146 9.39 15.30 -15.88
C GLY A 146 10.41 15.43 -17.01
N HIS A 147 10.75 14.31 -17.66
CA HIS A 147 11.64 14.30 -18.84
C HIS A 147 11.08 15.14 -19.98
N ALA A 148 9.80 15.01 -20.28
CA ALA A 148 9.14 15.72 -21.38
C ALA A 148 9.16 17.25 -21.16
N ILE A 149 8.78 17.72 -19.97
CA ILE A 149 8.78 19.15 -19.64
C ILE A 149 10.21 19.72 -19.67
N ALA A 150 11.19 18.97 -19.14
CA ALA A 150 12.59 19.38 -19.19
C ALA A 150 13.11 19.44 -20.64
N ALA A 151 12.78 18.46 -21.47
CA ALA A 151 13.17 18.42 -22.88
C ALA A 151 12.64 19.64 -23.64
N VAL A 152 11.35 19.98 -23.47
CA VAL A 152 10.78 21.20 -24.05
C VAL A 152 11.52 22.45 -23.58
N ARG A 153 11.89 22.51 -22.29
CA ARG A 153 12.59 23.67 -21.74
C ARG A 153 13.99 23.84 -22.35
N GLU A 154 14.65 22.74 -22.73
CA GLU A 154 15.95 22.73 -23.40
C GLU A 154 15.83 22.74 -24.94
N ASP A 155 14.65 23.08 -25.48
CA ASP A 155 14.35 23.18 -26.92
C ASP A 155 14.50 21.85 -27.69
N VAL A 156 14.24 20.71 -27.02
CA VAL A 156 14.21 19.37 -27.64
C VAL A 156 12.78 18.99 -28.03
N HIS A 157 12.61 18.49 -29.25
CA HIS A 157 11.30 18.09 -29.77
C HIS A 157 10.80 16.79 -29.12
N ILE A 158 9.52 16.77 -28.73
CA ILE A 158 8.82 15.57 -28.25
C ILE A 158 7.95 15.02 -29.39
N SER A 159 8.21 13.78 -29.77
CA SER A 159 7.40 13.07 -30.77
C SER A 159 6.06 12.63 -30.18
N GLY A 160 6.05 12.11 -28.97
CA GLY A 160 4.82 11.71 -28.26
C GLY A 160 5.11 11.03 -26.93
N MET A 161 4.04 10.55 -26.28
CA MET A 161 4.12 9.73 -25.08
C MET A 161 3.38 8.41 -25.31
N GLY A 162 3.72 7.41 -24.51
CA GLY A 162 3.01 6.15 -24.53
C GLY A 162 2.94 5.47 -23.17
N LEU A 163 2.08 4.46 -23.12
CA LEU A 163 1.99 3.51 -22.02
C LEU A 163 2.27 2.13 -22.59
N MET A 164 3.10 1.36 -21.89
CA MET A 164 3.47 0.01 -22.23
C MET A 164 3.15 -0.91 -21.06
N LEU A 165 2.35 -1.94 -21.30
CA LEU A 165 2.11 -3.01 -20.32
C LEU A 165 2.96 -4.22 -20.69
N VAL A 166 3.97 -4.51 -19.89
CA VAL A 166 4.84 -5.69 -20.04
C VAL A 166 4.39 -6.74 -19.02
N VAL A 167 3.72 -7.79 -19.51
CA VAL A 167 3.11 -8.85 -18.69
C VAL A 167 2.09 -8.29 -17.67
N ILE A 168 2.55 -7.79 -16.52
CA ILE A 168 1.73 -7.17 -15.45
C ILE A 168 2.17 -5.72 -15.18
N CYS A 169 3.39 -5.33 -15.56
CA CYS A 169 4.00 -4.08 -15.18
C CYS A 169 3.65 -2.97 -16.18
N PRO A 170 2.85 -1.96 -15.78
CA PRO A 170 2.59 -0.81 -16.62
C PRO A 170 3.75 0.20 -16.50
N VAL A 171 4.23 0.68 -17.64
CA VAL A 171 5.34 1.62 -17.74
C VAL A 171 4.98 2.67 -18.79
N ALA A 172 4.96 3.94 -18.40
CA ALA A 172 4.90 5.05 -19.33
C ALA A 172 6.28 5.31 -19.95
N TYR A 173 6.30 5.88 -21.16
CA TYR A 173 7.52 6.35 -21.79
C TYR A 173 7.26 7.64 -22.58
N VAL A 174 8.26 8.52 -22.67
CA VAL A 174 8.27 9.66 -23.60
C VAL A 174 9.24 9.41 -24.75
N GLN A 175 8.81 9.71 -25.98
CA GLN A 175 9.67 9.66 -27.16
C GLN A 175 10.25 11.04 -27.47
N LEU A 176 11.54 11.19 -27.19
CA LEU A 176 12.32 12.40 -27.47
C LEU A 176 13.18 12.23 -28.72
N ASN A 177 13.55 13.34 -29.37
CA ASN A 177 14.54 13.30 -30.42
C ASN A 177 15.95 13.13 -29.83
N SER A 178 16.52 11.92 -29.96
CA SER A 178 17.85 11.58 -29.42
C SER A 178 18.97 12.42 -30.02
N GLU A 179 18.93 12.71 -31.33
CA GLU A 179 19.97 13.51 -32.00
C GLU A 179 20.01 14.94 -31.43
N GLN A 180 18.84 15.54 -31.20
CA GLN A 180 18.74 16.85 -30.57
C GLN A 180 19.20 16.84 -29.12
N LEU A 181 18.86 15.79 -28.36
CA LEU A 181 19.28 15.65 -26.97
C LEU A 181 20.80 15.48 -26.85
N GLU A 182 21.41 14.65 -27.69
CA GLU A 182 22.86 14.42 -27.71
C GLU A 182 23.64 15.64 -28.20
N ALA A 183 23.05 16.47 -29.06
CA ALA A 183 23.64 17.73 -29.50
C ALA A 183 23.66 18.83 -28.41
N LEU A 184 22.90 18.67 -27.32
CA LEU A 184 22.89 19.66 -26.23
C LEU A 184 24.20 19.64 -25.44
N PRO A 185 24.61 20.77 -24.82
CA PRO A 185 25.74 20.76 -23.89
C PRO A 185 25.43 19.90 -22.64
N PRO A 186 26.46 19.31 -22.00
CA PRO A 186 26.27 18.30 -20.94
C PRO A 186 25.40 18.74 -19.77
N ARG A 187 25.46 20.01 -19.36
CA ARG A 187 24.62 20.56 -18.28
C ARG A 187 23.13 20.57 -18.63
N ARG A 188 22.79 20.75 -19.91
CA ARG A 188 21.39 20.74 -20.39
C ARG A 188 20.89 19.31 -20.50
N GLN A 189 21.73 18.41 -21.05
CA GLN A 189 21.44 16.97 -21.06
C GLN A 189 21.16 16.45 -19.65
N LEU A 190 22.01 16.79 -18.68
CA LEU A 190 21.85 16.36 -17.29
C LEU A 190 20.51 16.81 -16.69
N ARG A 191 20.05 18.03 -17.00
CA ARG A 191 18.74 18.51 -16.54
C ARG A 191 17.59 17.66 -17.09
N VAL A 192 17.65 17.26 -18.35
CA VAL A 192 16.64 16.37 -18.96
C VAL A 192 16.72 14.97 -18.35
N LEU A 193 17.92 14.39 -18.25
CA LEU A 193 18.13 13.03 -17.73
C LEU A 193 17.80 12.89 -16.23
N CYS A 194 18.02 13.93 -15.44
CA CYS A 194 17.69 13.91 -14.01
C CYS A 194 16.23 14.29 -13.72
N ALA A 195 15.49 14.79 -14.72
CA ALA A 195 14.16 15.35 -14.50
C ALA A 195 13.15 14.32 -13.98
N GLY A 196 13.15 13.09 -14.53
CA GLY A 196 12.22 12.05 -14.09
C GLY A 196 12.46 11.62 -12.64
N VAL A 197 13.73 11.40 -12.27
CA VAL A 197 14.12 11.08 -10.88
C VAL A 197 13.67 12.19 -9.92
N TRP A 198 13.91 13.45 -10.28
CA TRP A 198 13.50 14.60 -9.48
C TRP A 198 11.97 14.67 -9.29
N HIS A 199 11.18 14.43 -10.33
CA HIS A 199 9.71 14.45 -10.22
C HIS A 199 9.19 13.31 -9.35
N ASN A 200 9.79 12.12 -9.40
CA ASN A 200 9.44 11.03 -8.48
C ASN A 200 9.80 11.33 -7.03
N ILE A 201 10.94 11.99 -6.78
CA ILE A 201 11.29 12.43 -5.43
C ILE A 201 10.26 13.43 -4.90
N MET A 202 9.86 14.40 -5.71
CA MET A 202 8.83 15.38 -5.33
C MET A 202 7.48 14.71 -5.11
N LEU A 203 7.11 13.72 -5.93
CA LEU A 203 5.91 12.91 -5.74
C LEU A 203 5.96 12.15 -4.41
N SER A 204 7.10 11.54 -4.07
CA SER A 204 7.29 10.84 -2.80
C SER A 204 7.22 11.79 -1.60
N VAL A 205 7.80 12.99 -1.70
CA VAL A 205 7.68 14.02 -0.66
C VAL A 205 6.22 14.45 -0.50
N LEU A 206 5.50 14.66 -1.59
CA LEU A 206 4.08 14.99 -1.56
C LEU A 206 3.25 13.87 -0.92
N ALA A 207 3.52 12.61 -1.27
CA ALA A 207 2.86 11.45 -0.69
C ALA A 207 3.15 11.33 0.82
N ALA A 208 4.40 11.57 1.25
CA ALA A 208 4.77 11.57 2.67
C ALA A 208 4.06 12.70 3.43
N LEU A 209 4.00 13.90 2.87
CA LEU A 209 3.26 15.02 3.45
C LEU A 209 1.76 14.71 3.54
N MET A 210 1.18 14.11 2.51
CA MET A 210 -0.21 13.68 2.52
C MET A 210 -0.47 12.65 3.61
N LEU A 211 0.44 11.68 3.80
CA LEU A 211 0.34 10.68 4.87
C LEU A 211 0.41 11.33 6.26
N LEU A 212 1.26 12.33 6.46
CA LEU A 212 1.34 13.07 7.72
C LEU A 212 0.08 13.88 8.02
N VAL A 213 -0.55 14.43 6.98
CA VAL A 213 -1.78 15.24 7.09
C VAL A 213 -3.05 14.36 7.15
N LEU A 214 -2.94 13.09 6.78
CA LEU A 214 -4.07 12.16 6.70
C LEU A 214 -4.89 12.06 8.00
N PRO A 215 -4.31 11.94 9.21
CA PRO A 215 -5.09 11.87 10.45
C PRO A 215 -5.94 13.13 10.68
N LEU A 216 -5.43 14.31 10.31
CA LEU A 216 -6.17 15.57 10.43
C LEU A 216 -7.35 15.62 9.45
N VAL A 217 -7.14 15.16 8.22
CA VAL A 217 -8.19 15.10 7.18
C VAL A 217 -9.27 14.08 7.56
N LEU A 218 -8.85 12.97 8.16
CA LEU A 218 -9.74 11.90 8.57
C LEU A 218 -10.45 12.20 9.89
N TYR A 219 -9.87 13.00 10.79
CA TYR A 219 -10.43 13.34 12.10
C TYR A 219 -11.96 13.57 12.14
N PRO A 220 -12.59 14.40 11.28
CA PRO A 220 -14.05 14.60 11.32
C PRO A 220 -14.88 13.36 10.95
N PHE A 221 -14.28 12.33 10.36
CA PHE A 221 -14.92 11.07 10.00
C PHE A 221 -14.73 9.96 11.04
N TYR A 222 -13.93 10.21 12.08
CA TYR A 222 -13.69 9.24 13.16
C TYR A 222 -14.28 9.74 14.47
N ASP A 223 -14.85 8.81 15.22
CA ASP A 223 -15.32 9.05 16.58
C ASP A 223 -14.17 8.73 17.56
N VAL A 224 -13.68 9.73 18.28
CA VAL A 224 -12.47 9.66 19.11
C VAL A 224 -12.80 10.10 20.53
N GLY A 225 -12.26 9.40 21.54
CA GLY A 225 -12.45 9.74 22.95
C GLY A 225 -13.80 9.29 23.53
N ASN A 226 -14.50 8.40 22.83
CA ASN A 226 -15.81 7.89 23.24
C ASN A 226 -15.75 6.38 23.51
N GLY A 227 -14.75 5.93 24.27
CA GLY A 227 -14.60 4.55 24.71
C GLY A 227 -13.74 3.67 23.81
N VAL A 228 -13.61 2.41 24.21
CA VAL A 228 -12.78 1.41 23.53
C VAL A 228 -13.63 0.39 22.80
N PHE A 229 -13.17 -0.06 21.63
CA PHE A 229 -13.84 -1.07 20.82
C PHE A 229 -13.25 -2.46 21.04
N VAL A 230 -14.13 -3.46 21.15
CA VAL A 230 -13.74 -4.86 21.24
C VAL A 230 -13.38 -5.38 19.84
N GLN A 231 -12.11 -5.55 19.54
CA GLN A 231 -11.68 -6.05 18.22
C GLN A 231 -11.74 -7.58 18.12
N HIS A 232 -11.25 -8.27 19.16
CA HIS A 232 -11.17 -9.72 19.17
C HIS A 232 -11.32 -10.24 20.60
N ILE A 233 -11.99 -11.38 20.76
CA ILE A 233 -12.17 -12.06 22.04
C ILE A 233 -11.52 -13.43 21.94
N GLU A 234 -10.65 -13.74 22.90
CA GLU A 234 -9.96 -15.04 22.96
C GLU A 234 -10.98 -16.18 23.13
N LYS A 235 -10.72 -17.32 22.47
CA LYS A 235 -11.62 -18.48 22.51
C LYS A 235 -11.66 -19.05 23.93
N ASN A 236 -12.87 -19.30 24.45
CA ASN A 236 -13.13 -19.77 25.82
C ASN A 236 -12.85 -18.73 26.93
N SER A 237 -12.80 -17.44 26.59
CA SER A 237 -12.79 -16.38 27.61
C SER A 237 -14.10 -16.35 28.39
N ARG A 238 -14.06 -16.03 29.69
CA ARG A 238 -15.26 -15.81 30.54
C ARG A 238 -16.10 -14.61 30.10
N VAL A 239 -15.54 -13.76 29.25
CA VAL A 239 -16.21 -12.60 28.66
C VAL A 239 -17.02 -12.99 27.41
N GLN A 240 -16.87 -14.24 26.94
CA GLN A 240 -17.62 -14.80 25.83
C GLN A 240 -18.90 -15.46 26.34
N GLY A 241 -20.05 -15.14 25.72
CA GLY A 241 -21.34 -15.75 26.10
C GLY A 241 -22.53 -14.98 25.51
N PRO A 242 -23.77 -15.46 25.73
CA PRO A 242 -24.98 -14.77 25.26
C PRO A 242 -25.15 -13.37 25.87
N THR A 243 -24.65 -13.17 27.09
CA THR A 243 -24.61 -11.90 27.85
C THR A 243 -23.21 -11.27 27.90
N GLY A 244 -22.25 -11.85 27.19
CA GLY A 244 -20.86 -11.39 27.14
C GLY A 244 -20.62 -10.32 26.07
N LEU A 245 -19.37 -9.87 25.95
CA LEU A 245 -18.97 -8.94 24.90
C LEU A 245 -18.92 -9.64 23.54
N ARG A 246 -19.12 -8.86 22.49
CA ARG A 246 -18.97 -9.25 21.09
C ARG A 246 -17.95 -8.35 20.40
N PRO A 247 -17.30 -8.82 19.32
CA PRO A 247 -16.56 -7.93 18.45
C PRO A 247 -17.44 -6.76 17.99
N ASP A 248 -16.85 -5.58 17.90
CA ASP A 248 -17.48 -4.29 17.59
C ASP A 248 -18.32 -3.66 18.73
N ASP A 249 -18.48 -4.33 19.86
CA ASP A 249 -19.05 -3.68 21.05
C ASP A 249 -18.14 -2.54 21.53
N ARG A 250 -18.77 -1.46 21.98
CA ARG A 250 -18.09 -0.29 22.54
C ARG A 250 -18.23 -0.29 24.05
N VAL A 251 -17.10 -0.35 24.75
CA VAL A 251 -17.06 -0.24 26.21
C VAL A 251 -16.80 1.21 26.60
N VAL A 252 -17.81 1.83 27.19
CA VAL A 252 -17.78 3.23 27.63
C VAL A 252 -17.51 3.34 29.13
N ASN A 253 -17.94 2.35 29.93
CA ASN A 253 -17.76 2.35 31.38
C ASN A 253 -17.38 0.96 31.89
N ILE A 254 -16.51 0.91 32.89
CA ILE A 254 -16.29 -0.28 33.73
C ILE A 254 -16.73 0.08 35.15
N ASN A 255 -17.85 -0.49 35.60
CA ASN A 255 -18.48 -0.14 36.87
C ASN A 255 -18.82 1.38 36.91
N GLN A 256 -18.15 2.16 37.77
CA GLN A 256 -18.27 3.62 37.85
C GLN A 256 -17.07 4.37 37.22
N CYS A 257 -16.19 3.67 36.52
CA CYS A 257 -15.01 4.23 35.87
C CYS A 257 -15.32 4.48 34.38
N GLU A 258 -15.31 5.74 33.97
CA GLU A 258 -15.50 6.14 32.58
C GLU A 258 -14.26 5.83 31.76
N VAL A 259 -14.46 5.24 30.59
CA VAL A 259 -13.42 4.86 29.66
C VAL A 259 -13.58 5.70 28.41
N SER A 260 -12.64 6.62 28.17
CA SER A 260 -12.61 7.43 26.96
C SER A 260 -11.56 6.92 25.97
N ASP A 261 -10.46 6.35 26.47
CA ASP A 261 -9.34 5.85 25.69
C ASP A 261 -8.73 4.54 26.23
N THR A 262 -7.63 4.09 25.60
CA THR A 262 -6.93 2.86 25.98
C THR A 262 -6.20 2.95 27.32
N GLU A 263 -5.76 4.16 27.72
CA GLU A 263 -5.10 4.37 29.01
C GLU A 263 -6.12 4.29 30.16
N ASP A 264 -7.28 4.93 29.98
CA ASP A 264 -8.43 4.83 30.88
C ASP A 264 -8.88 3.37 31.03
N TRP A 265 -8.98 2.64 29.91
CA TRP A 265 -9.32 1.21 29.93
C TRP A 265 -8.36 0.42 30.82
N TYR A 266 -7.05 0.62 30.66
CA TYR A 266 -6.04 -0.06 31.46
C TYR A 266 -6.13 0.32 32.95
N TYR A 267 -6.32 1.61 33.23
CA TYR A 267 -6.49 2.13 34.58
C TYR A 267 -7.76 1.57 35.26
N CYS A 268 -8.91 1.64 34.58
CA CYS A 268 -10.20 1.18 35.09
C CYS A 268 -10.20 -0.33 35.36
N ILE A 269 -9.55 -1.14 34.52
CA ILE A 269 -9.38 -2.58 34.80
C ILE A 269 -8.53 -2.79 36.04
N LEU A 270 -7.39 -2.10 36.16
CA LEU A 270 -6.52 -2.25 37.32
C LEU A 270 -7.22 -1.83 38.61
N ALA A 271 -8.01 -0.75 38.57
CA ALA A 271 -8.85 -0.33 39.69
C ALA A 271 -9.89 -1.40 40.03
N ALA A 272 -10.62 -1.92 39.03
CA ALA A 272 -11.64 -2.95 39.23
C ALA A 272 -11.09 -4.29 39.78
N VAL A 273 -9.82 -4.61 39.54
CA VAL A 273 -9.16 -5.81 40.09
C VAL A 273 -8.66 -5.59 41.53
N ARG A 274 -8.24 -4.37 41.87
CA ARG A 274 -7.69 -4.04 43.19
C ARG A 274 -8.77 -3.71 44.22
N GLU A 275 -9.84 -3.07 43.78
CA GLU A 275 -10.98 -2.76 44.63
C GLU A 275 -11.89 -3.98 44.77
N ASN A 276 -12.51 -4.14 45.94
CA ASN A 276 -13.53 -5.17 46.11
C ASN A 276 -14.66 -4.91 45.12
N SER A 277 -15.05 -5.93 44.36
CA SER A 277 -16.16 -5.82 43.41
C SER A 277 -17.41 -5.33 44.15
N PRO A 278 -17.98 -4.16 43.79
CA PRO A 278 -19.23 -3.73 44.38
C PRO A 278 -20.29 -4.78 44.06
N GLY A 279 -20.94 -5.32 45.08
CA GLY A 279 -22.06 -6.24 44.89
C GLY A 279 -23.17 -5.52 44.13
N TYR A 280 -23.61 -6.09 43.01
CA TYR A 280 -24.70 -5.53 42.22
C TYR A 280 -26.04 -6.00 42.78
N CYS A 281 -26.97 -5.06 43.00
CA CYS A 281 -28.36 -5.40 43.28
C CYS A 281 -29.01 -5.93 42.00
N VAL A 282 -29.26 -7.23 41.96
CA VAL A 282 -30.01 -7.88 40.89
C VAL A 282 -31.41 -8.25 41.39
N THR A 283 -32.40 -8.19 40.51
CA THR A 283 -33.77 -8.61 40.85
C THR A 283 -33.81 -10.10 41.19
N THR A 284 -34.64 -10.47 42.16
CA THR A 284 -34.86 -11.87 42.58
C THR A 284 -35.26 -12.79 41.43
N GLU A 285 -36.02 -12.30 40.47
CA GLU A 285 -36.42 -13.02 39.25
C GLU A 285 -35.20 -13.41 38.39
N LEU A 286 -34.31 -12.45 38.12
CA LEU A 286 -33.08 -12.71 37.35
C LEU A 286 -32.18 -13.74 38.04
N VAL A 287 -32.10 -13.69 39.37
CA VAL A 287 -31.37 -14.69 40.16
C VAL A 287 -32.03 -16.05 39.99
N ARG A 288 -33.35 -16.17 40.17
CA ARG A 288 -34.07 -17.46 40.00
C ARG A 288 -33.96 -18.06 38.61
N GLU A 289 -33.95 -17.24 37.56
CA GLU A 289 -33.85 -17.71 36.18
C GLU A 289 -32.44 -18.20 35.81
N ASN A 290 -31.41 -17.69 36.49
CA ASN A 290 -30.00 -18.00 36.20
C ASN A 290 -29.29 -18.75 37.34
N ASP A 291 -30.03 -19.20 38.35
CA ASP A 291 -29.51 -19.98 39.46
C ASP A 291 -29.39 -21.45 39.05
N GLU A 292 -28.17 -21.87 38.68
CA GLU A 292 -27.83 -23.27 38.37
C GLU A 292 -27.43 -24.07 39.62
N SER A 293 -27.62 -23.54 40.84
CA SER A 293 -27.25 -24.27 42.04
C SER A 293 -28.15 -25.50 42.22
N VAL A 294 -27.51 -26.68 42.20
CA VAL A 294 -28.16 -27.95 42.52
C VAL A 294 -28.44 -27.94 44.03
N PRO A 295 -29.69 -28.08 44.49
CA PRO A 295 -29.96 -28.19 45.92
C PRO A 295 -29.20 -29.40 46.47
N GLY A 296 -28.22 -29.12 47.34
CA GLY A 296 -27.42 -30.16 47.98
C GLY A 296 -28.34 -31.14 48.68
N GLN A 297 -28.13 -32.44 48.42
CA GLN A 297 -28.80 -33.51 49.16
C GLN A 297 -28.63 -33.24 50.65
N ALA A 298 -29.76 -33.09 51.35
CA ALA A 298 -29.80 -32.98 52.79
C ALA A 298 -29.16 -34.24 53.39
N PHE A 299 -27.91 -34.13 53.85
CA PHE A 299 -27.34 -35.12 54.75
C PHE A 299 -28.06 -34.98 56.09
N THR A 300 -29.01 -35.88 56.34
CA THR A 300 -29.49 -36.17 57.69
C THR A 300 -28.32 -36.69 58.51
N VAL A 301 -27.71 -35.82 59.31
CA VAL A 301 -26.78 -36.23 60.36
C VAL A 301 -27.62 -36.79 61.50
N THR A 302 -27.70 -38.12 61.58
CA THR A 302 -28.19 -38.84 62.75
C THR A 302 -27.14 -38.81 63.86
N ASP A 303 -27.61 -38.56 65.09
CA ASP A 303 -26.87 -38.53 66.35
C ASP A 303 -25.89 -39.69 66.54
N SER A 304 -24.64 -39.36 66.89
CA SER A 304 -23.82 -40.22 67.76
C SER A 304 -22.73 -39.41 68.48
N PHE A 305 -22.87 -39.34 69.80
CA PHE A 305 -21.94 -38.84 70.81
C PHE A 305 -20.47 -39.27 70.60
N ILE A 306 -19.52 -38.33 70.77
CA ILE A 306 -18.25 -38.56 71.52
C ILE A 306 -17.90 -37.29 72.32
N LYS A 307 -17.44 -37.52 73.56
CA LYS A 307 -17.27 -36.62 74.70
C LYS A 307 -15.79 -36.22 74.92
N SER A 308 -15.58 -34.93 75.25
CA SER A 308 -14.54 -34.26 76.08
C SER A 308 -13.03 -34.51 75.90
N ARG A 309 -12.22 -33.43 75.98
CA ARG A 309 -11.57 -33.03 77.25
C ARG A 309 -11.04 -31.59 77.24
N GLU A 310 -11.30 -30.93 78.38
CA GLU A 310 -10.63 -29.80 79.08
C GLU A 310 -9.97 -28.66 78.27
#